data_AF-A0A1E1WL87-F1
#
_entry.id   AF-A0A1E1WL87-F1
#
_cell.length_a   1.000
_cell.length_b   1.000
_cell.length_c   1.000
_cell.angle_alpha   90.00
_cell.angle_beta   90.00
_cell.angle_gamma   90.00
#
_symmetry.space_group_name_H-M   'P 1'
#
loop_
_entity.id
_entity.type
_entity.pdbx_description
1 polymer ?
#
loop_
_entity_poly.entity_id
_entity_poly.type
_entity_poly.pdbx_seq_one_letter_code
_entity_poly.pdbx_strand_id
1 'polypeptide(L)'
;LASLPGIGLAKARQFITATQDPNIANALRKLPSYFNKASLTVTDEYRESFLKAEATFKHQYVYDPLQRKMVRLTEPDDDDVETALCVNAGELLDETTAFQLALGNIDPFSLKKMDDWHPDDRKDNGSIKTDSWKEVAKHPSIWSKDFSLHLDDPCPWQ
;
A
#
# COMPACT_ATOMS: atom_id res chain seq x y z
N LEU A 1 -11.66 -3.58 8.49
CA LEU A 1 -12.84 -4.45 8.67
C LEU A 1 -12.56 -5.46 9.78
N ALA A 2 -13.40 -5.55 10.80
CA ALA A 2 -13.24 -6.55 11.85
C ALA A 2 -13.58 -7.96 11.33
N SER A 3 -12.95 -8.99 11.88
CA SER A 3 -13.30 -10.38 11.56
C SER A 3 -14.69 -10.73 12.09
N LEU A 4 -15.39 -11.61 11.38
CA LEU A 4 -16.65 -12.18 11.86
C LEU A 4 -16.45 -13.01 13.16
N PRO A 5 -17.40 -12.98 14.12
CA PRO A 5 -17.28 -13.69 15.37
C PRO A 5 -17.00 -15.20 15.21
N GLY A 6 -15.89 -15.65 15.77
CA GLY A 6 -15.47 -17.06 15.71
C GLY A 6 -14.97 -17.52 14.34
N ILE A 7 -14.62 -16.57 13.46
CA ILE A 7 -13.90 -16.78 12.20
C ILE A 7 -12.50 -16.14 12.34
N GLY A 8 -11.49 -16.99 12.57
CA GLY A 8 -10.08 -16.61 12.56
C GLY A 8 -9.35 -17.19 11.34
N LEU A 9 -8.02 -17.02 11.29
CA LEU A 9 -7.18 -17.41 10.14
C LEU A 9 -7.40 -18.85 9.66
N ALA A 10 -7.44 -19.83 10.57
CA ALA A 10 -7.60 -21.23 10.20
C ALA A 10 -8.94 -21.49 9.48
N LYS A 11 -10.04 -20.90 9.97
CA LYS A 11 -11.36 -21.03 9.34
C LYS A 11 -11.47 -20.21 8.07
N ALA A 12 -10.92 -18.99 8.05
CA ALA A 12 -10.87 -18.19 6.85
C ALA A 12 -10.16 -18.94 5.71
N ARG A 13 -8.97 -19.49 5.98
CA ARG A 13 -8.25 -20.34 5.03
C ARG A 13 -9.09 -21.52 4.57
N GLN A 14 -9.67 -22.28 5.51
CA GLN A 14 -10.50 -23.44 5.17
C GLN A 14 -11.64 -23.08 4.21
N PHE A 15 -12.34 -21.98 4.49
CA PHE A 15 -13.45 -21.50 3.66
C PHE A 15 -12.99 -21.03 2.28
N ILE A 16 -11.92 -20.25 2.20
CA ILE A 16 -11.39 -19.72 0.93
C ILE A 16 -10.89 -20.85 0.04
N THR A 17 -10.17 -21.84 0.59
CA THR A 17 -9.68 -22.99 -0.18
C THR A 17 -10.81 -23.89 -0.67
N ALA A 18 -11.95 -23.97 0.04
CA ALA A 18 -13.09 -24.81 -0.35
C ALA A 18 -14.06 -24.11 -1.31
N THR A 19 -14.06 -22.77 -1.35
CA THR A 19 -14.93 -21.98 -2.23
C THR A 19 -14.45 -22.07 -3.68
N GLN A 20 -15.38 -22.36 -4.59
CA GLN A 20 -15.17 -22.31 -6.04
C GLN A 20 -15.83 -21.09 -6.70
N ASP A 21 -16.58 -20.30 -5.92
CA ASP A 21 -17.27 -19.12 -6.40
C ASP A 21 -16.24 -17.99 -6.63
N PRO A 22 -16.07 -17.50 -7.86
CA PRO A 22 -15.10 -16.45 -8.15
C PRO A 22 -15.50 -15.11 -7.53
N ASN A 23 -16.78 -14.93 -7.19
CA ASN A 23 -17.27 -13.74 -6.53
C ASN A 23 -17.26 -13.95 -5.01
N ILE A 24 -16.28 -13.36 -4.33
CA ILE A 24 -16.11 -13.53 -2.89
C ILE A 24 -17.32 -13.02 -2.09
N ALA A 25 -18.02 -11.97 -2.55
CA ALA A 25 -19.21 -11.47 -1.88
C ALA A 25 -20.37 -12.48 -1.92
N ASN A 26 -20.49 -13.26 -3.00
CA ASN A 26 -21.44 -14.37 -3.08
C ASN A 26 -21.01 -15.54 -2.21
N ALA A 27 -19.72 -15.88 -2.21
CA ALA A 27 -19.18 -16.92 -1.35
C ALA A 27 -19.47 -16.64 0.13
N LEU A 28 -19.22 -15.41 0.60
CA LEU A 28 -19.41 -15.01 2.00
C LEU A 28 -20.84 -15.26 2.52
N ARG A 29 -21.87 -15.22 1.66
CA ARG A 29 -23.25 -15.59 2.05
C ARG A 29 -23.38 -17.04 2.52
N LYS A 30 -22.54 -17.94 1.99
CA LYS A 30 -22.54 -19.38 2.29
C LYS A 30 -21.70 -19.72 3.52
N LEU A 31 -21.00 -18.74 4.09
CA LEU A 31 -20.08 -18.93 5.21
C LEU A 31 -20.77 -19.47 6.49
N PRO A 32 -21.97 -19.00 6.89
CA PRO A 32 -22.71 -19.57 8.03
C PRO A 32 -23.07 -21.04 7.81
N SER A 33 -23.57 -21.41 6.63
CA SER A 33 -23.89 -22.80 6.28
C SER A 33 -22.65 -23.68 6.22
N TYR A 34 -21.53 -23.19 5.67
CA TYR A 34 -20.29 -23.95 5.54
C TYR A 34 -19.74 -24.41 6.91
N PHE A 35 -19.89 -23.59 7.95
CA PHE A 35 -19.47 -23.93 9.31
C PHE A 35 -20.58 -24.44 10.22
N ASN A 36 -21.79 -24.70 9.70
CA ASN A 36 -22.98 -25.05 10.49
C ASN A 36 -23.22 -24.08 11.67
N LYS A 37 -23.03 -22.77 11.43
CA LYS A 37 -23.18 -21.71 12.43
C LYS A 37 -24.34 -20.80 12.07
N ALA A 38 -25.56 -21.20 12.39
CA ALA A 38 -26.76 -20.40 12.12
C ALA A 38 -26.80 -19.05 12.86
N SER A 39 -26.11 -18.93 13.99
CA SER A 39 -25.98 -17.66 14.74
C SER A 39 -24.99 -16.68 14.12
N LEU A 40 -24.21 -17.10 13.12
CA LEU A 40 -23.30 -16.22 12.41
C LEU A 40 -24.05 -15.46 11.32
N THR A 41 -24.26 -14.17 11.51
CA THR A 41 -24.87 -13.29 10.51
C THR A 41 -23.79 -12.64 9.65
N VAL A 42 -23.91 -12.80 8.34
CA VAL A 42 -23.07 -12.09 7.35
C VAL A 42 -23.96 -11.12 6.58
N THR A 43 -24.04 -9.89 7.07
CA THR A 43 -24.93 -8.88 6.49
C THR A 43 -24.44 -8.39 5.12
N ASP A 44 -25.29 -7.68 4.40
CA ASP A 44 -24.97 -7.08 3.11
C ASP A 44 -23.88 -6.02 3.28
N GLU A 45 -23.98 -5.21 4.34
CA GLU A 45 -23.00 -4.15 4.67
C GLU A 45 -21.62 -4.73 5.00
N TYR A 46 -21.57 -5.89 5.68
CA TYR A 46 -20.29 -6.57 5.93
C TYR A 46 -19.62 -6.98 4.62
N ARG A 47 -20.40 -7.50 3.67
CA ARG A 47 -19.90 -7.97 2.37
C ARG A 47 -19.43 -6.82 1.51
N GLU A 48 -20.17 -5.72 1.48
CA GLU A 48 -19.73 -4.48 0.82
C GLU A 48 -18.44 -3.94 1.45
N SER A 49 -18.38 -3.89 2.78
CA SER A 49 -17.18 -3.46 3.51
C SER A 49 -15.99 -4.39 3.27
N PHE A 50 -16.23 -5.69 3.03
CA PHE A 50 -15.20 -6.66 2.66
C PHE A 50 -14.60 -6.34 1.30
N LEU A 51 -15.44 -6.05 0.30
CA LEU A 51 -14.97 -5.64 -1.03
C LEU A 51 -14.15 -4.34 -0.98
N LYS A 52 -14.60 -3.35 -0.19
CA LYS A 52 -13.85 -2.11 0.03
C LYS A 52 -12.50 -2.37 0.72
N ALA A 53 -12.46 -3.25 1.72
CA ALA A 53 -11.23 -3.64 2.38
C ALA A 53 -10.27 -4.37 1.42
N GLU A 54 -10.76 -5.27 0.58
CA GLU A 54 -9.97 -5.92 -0.47
C GLU A 54 -9.42 -4.90 -1.47
N ALA A 55 -10.25 -3.97 -1.94
CA ALA A 55 -9.83 -2.91 -2.83
C ALA A 55 -8.77 -2.00 -2.20
N THR A 56 -8.85 -1.74 -0.88
CA THR A 56 -7.81 -1.00 -0.15
C THR A 56 -6.46 -1.72 -0.22
N PHE A 57 -6.43 -3.04 -0.03
CA PHE A 57 -5.18 -3.80 -0.13
C PHE A 57 -4.57 -3.78 -1.53
N LYS A 58 -5.40 -3.73 -2.58
CA LYS A 58 -4.94 -3.74 -3.97
C LYS A 58 -4.57 -2.36 -4.50
N HIS A 59 -5.36 -1.34 -4.14
CA HIS A 59 -5.39 -0.06 -4.83
C HIS A 59 -5.11 1.14 -3.91
N GLN A 60 -4.63 0.94 -2.68
CA GLN A 60 -4.21 2.07 -1.86
C GLN A 60 -3.21 2.97 -2.60
N TYR A 61 -3.32 4.29 -2.40
CA TYR A 61 -2.32 5.22 -2.91
C TYR A 61 -0.96 4.97 -2.24
N VAL A 62 0.07 4.96 -3.07
CA VAL A 62 1.48 4.88 -2.68
C VAL A 62 2.25 5.99 -3.39
N TYR A 63 3.46 6.28 -2.93
CA TYR A 63 4.34 7.24 -3.58
C TYR A 63 5.39 6.52 -4.42
N ASP A 64 5.43 6.78 -5.73
CA ASP A 64 6.50 6.33 -6.61
C ASP A 64 7.68 7.31 -6.50
N PRO A 65 8.83 6.90 -5.92
CA PRO A 65 9.96 7.78 -5.72
C PRO A 65 10.77 8.05 -7.00
N LEU A 66 10.61 7.24 -8.05
CA LEU A 66 11.27 7.43 -9.34
C LEU A 66 10.50 8.45 -10.17
N GLN A 67 9.17 8.27 -10.25
CA GLN A 67 8.28 9.21 -10.95
C GLN A 67 7.94 10.44 -10.12
N ARG A 68 8.27 10.44 -8.83
CA ARG A 68 8.00 11.49 -7.84
C ARG A 68 6.53 11.90 -7.80
N LYS A 69 5.63 10.91 -7.74
CA LYS A 69 4.18 11.15 -7.69
C LYS A 69 3.46 10.07 -6.90
N MET A 70 2.26 10.40 -6.43
CA MET A 70 1.35 9.39 -5.91
C MET A 70 0.72 8.60 -7.06
N VAL A 71 0.64 7.28 -6.88
CA VAL A 71 0.03 6.33 -7.82
C VAL A 71 -0.76 5.28 -7.05
N ARG A 72 -1.64 4.56 -7.74
CA ARG A 72 -2.29 3.37 -7.17
C ARG A 72 -1.24 2.26 -7.04
N LEU A 73 -1.29 1.48 -5.95
CA LEU A 73 -0.41 0.30 -5.80
C LEU A 73 -0.60 -0.70 -6.96
N THR A 74 -1.83 -0.85 -7.42
CA THR A 74 -2.21 -1.52 -8.66
C THR A 74 -3.39 -0.75 -9.23
N GLU A 75 -3.46 -0.59 -10.55
CA GLU A 75 -4.59 0.11 -11.17
C GLU A 75 -5.89 -0.69 -10.97
N PRO A 76 -7.03 -0.02 -10.65
CA PRO A 76 -8.34 -0.63 -10.73
C PRO A 76 -8.66 -1.11 -12.15
N ASP A 77 -9.56 -2.08 -12.26
CA ASP A 77 -9.96 -2.61 -13.58
C ASP A 77 -10.69 -1.54 -14.43
N ASP A 78 -11.51 -0.71 -13.79
CA ASP A 78 -12.24 0.41 -14.39
C ASP A 78 -12.64 1.49 -13.37
N ASP A 79 -13.11 2.64 -13.88
CA ASP A 79 -13.50 3.83 -13.10
C ASP A 79 -14.71 3.59 -12.17
N ASP A 80 -15.63 2.70 -12.55
CA ASP A 80 -16.81 2.37 -11.76
C ASP A 80 -16.40 1.60 -10.49
N VAL A 81 -15.46 0.65 -10.64
CA VAL A 81 -14.84 -0.09 -9.53
C VAL A 81 -14.08 0.86 -8.61
N GLU A 82 -13.31 1.79 -9.16
CA GLU A 82 -12.58 2.78 -8.36
C GLU A 82 -13.56 3.61 -7.51
N THR A 83 -14.58 4.18 -8.15
CA THR A 83 -15.57 5.05 -7.49
C THR A 83 -16.34 4.29 -6.39
N ALA A 84 -16.70 3.03 -6.64
CA ALA A 84 -17.51 2.25 -5.72
C ALA A 84 -16.72 1.65 -4.54
N LEU A 85 -15.50 1.15 -4.79
CA LEU A 85 -14.76 0.31 -3.85
C LEU A 85 -13.52 0.98 -3.24
N CYS A 86 -12.90 1.93 -3.93
CA CYS A 86 -11.64 2.55 -3.47
C CYS A 86 -11.85 3.76 -2.55
N VAL A 87 -13.07 3.99 -2.05
CA VAL A 87 -13.44 5.12 -1.17
C VAL A 87 -12.63 5.22 0.11
N ASN A 88 -12.03 4.12 0.57
CA ASN A 88 -11.19 4.05 1.77
C ASN A 88 -9.72 3.69 1.45
N ALA A 89 -9.33 3.79 0.17
CA ALA A 89 -7.99 3.47 -0.33
C ALA A 89 -7.07 4.71 -0.41
N GLY A 90 -7.34 5.71 0.43
CA GLY A 90 -6.62 6.99 0.45
C GLY A 90 -7.13 7.98 -0.60
N GLU A 91 -6.67 9.22 -0.46
CA GLU A 91 -6.99 10.33 -1.36
C GLU A 91 -5.72 10.76 -2.12
N LEU A 92 -5.90 11.23 -3.35
CA LEU A 92 -4.81 11.78 -4.13
C LEU A 92 -4.50 13.19 -3.65
N LEU A 93 -3.27 13.38 -3.17
CA LEU A 93 -2.77 14.71 -2.80
C LEU A 93 -2.24 15.44 -4.03
N ASP A 94 -2.10 16.76 -3.94
CA ASP A 94 -1.37 17.51 -4.94
C ASP A 94 0.10 17.08 -4.98
N GLU A 95 0.72 17.14 -6.16
CA GLU A 95 2.07 16.61 -6.40
C GLU A 95 3.12 17.22 -5.47
N THR A 96 2.99 18.51 -5.14
CA THR A 96 3.96 19.20 -4.28
C THR A 96 3.85 18.72 -2.84
N THR A 97 2.63 18.67 -2.29
CA THR A 97 2.37 18.16 -0.94
C THR A 97 2.76 16.68 -0.85
N ALA A 98 2.38 15.87 -1.83
CA ALA A 98 2.75 14.45 -1.89
C ALA A 98 4.27 14.27 -1.84
N PHE A 99 5.01 15.04 -2.64
CA PHE A 99 6.45 15.00 -2.67
C PHE A 99 7.06 15.42 -1.33
N GLN A 100 6.66 16.57 -0.78
CA GLN A 100 7.18 17.05 0.50
C GLN A 100 6.84 16.09 1.66
N LEU A 101 5.67 15.45 1.62
CA LEU A 101 5.29 14.43 2.60
C LEU A 101 6.18 13.19 2.48
N ALA A 102 6.44 12.72 1.26
CA ALA A 102 7.31 11.59 1.00
C ALA A 102 8.77 11.84 1.43
N LEU A 103 9.22 13.10 1.38
CA LEU A 103 10.53 13.51 1.89
C LEU A 103 10.57 13.67 3.41
N GLY A 104 9.42 13.71 4.09
CA GLY A 104 9.33 13.98 5.53
C GLY A 104 9.48 15.47 5.89
N ASN A 105 9.41 16.37 4.91
CA ASN A 105 9.54 17.81 5.11
C ASN A 105 8.28 18.46 5.70
N ILE A 106 7.14 17.78 5.67
CA ILE A 106 5.87 18.25 6.24
C ILE A 106 5.31 17.28 7.26
N ASP A 107 4.64 17.80 8.28
CA ASP A 107 3.96 17.01 9.29
C ASP A 107 2.71 16.32 8.71
N PRO A 108 2.53 15.00 8.89
CA PRO A 108 1.46 14.24 8.22
C PRO A 108 0.04 14.59 8.71
N PHE A 109 -0.11 15.26 9.85
CA PHE A 109 -1.42 15.60 10.42
C PHE A 109 -1.82 17.05 10.12
N SER A 110 -0.88 17.98 10.25
CA SER A 110 -1.10 19.42 10.09
C SER A 110 -0.69 19.96 8.72
N LEU A 111 0.04 19.17 7.93
CA LEU A 111 0.62 19.54 6.63
C LEU A 111 1.51 20.79 6.67
N LYS A 112 2.01 21.14 7.86
CA LYS A 112 2.94 22.25 8.05
C LYS A 112 4.36 21.82 7.75
N LYS A 113 5.14 22.73 7.16
CA LYS A 113 6.58 22.54 6.92
C LYS A 113 7.32 22.36 8.24
N MET A 114 8.12 21.29 8.30
CA MET A 114 8.98 20.90 9.41
C MET A 114 10.46 20.98 9.00
N ASP A 115 10.77 20.70 7.72
CA ASP A 115 12.13 20.65 7.19
C ASP A 115 12.14 21.08 5.70
N ASP A 116 13.32 21.15 5.08
CA ASP A 116 13.51 21.57 3.68
C ASP A 116 14.55 20.74 2.90
N TRP A 117 14.75 19.48 3.31
CA TRP A 117 15.67 18.58 2.62
C TRP A 117 15.24 18.31 1.16
N HIS A 118 16.19 18.29 0.23
CA HIS A 118 15.93 17.99 -1.17
C HIS A 118 16.95 16.99 -1.75
N PRO A 119 16.51 15.92 -2.44
CA PRO A 119 17.40 14.87 -2.92
C PRO A 119 18.36 15.33 -4.02
N ASP A 120 17.98 16.34 -4.81
CA ASP A 120 18.82 16.85 -5.93
C ASP A 120 19.89 17.84 -5.47
N ASP A 121 19.77 18.37 -4.24
CA ASP A 121 20.72 19.33 -3.68
C ASP A 121 21.93 18.65 -3.01
N ARG A 122 22.05 17.33 -3.21
CA ARG A 122 23.12 16.52 -2.63
C ARG A 122 24.46 17.02 -3.16
N LYS A 123 25.18 17.74 -2.32
CA LYS A 123 26.56 18.14 -2.60
C LYS A 123 27.44 16.89 -2.51
N ASP A 124 28.16 16.57 -3.58
CA ASP A 124 29.15 15.47 -3.68
C ASP A 124 30.40 15.70 -2.80
N ASN A 125 30.24 16.44 -1.71
CA ASN A 125 31.32 16.98 -0.92
C ASN A 125 31.81 15.94 0.11
N GLY A 126 32.40 14.86 -0.40
CA GLY A 126 33.16 13.91 0.41
C GLY A 126 32.33 13.09 1.40
N SER A 127 33.04 12.17 2.04
CA SER A 127 32.56 11.18 3.02
C SER A 127 31.33 11.62 3.82
N ILE A 128 30.16 11.06 3.50
CA ILE A 128 28.92 11.09 4.30
C ILE A 128 29.09 10.19 5.54
N LYS A 129 30.22 10.34 6.24
CA LYS A 129 30.43 9.72 7.54
C LYS A 129 30.10 10.79 8.56
N THR A 130 28.98 10.60 9.24
CA THR A 130 28.86 11.14 10.59
C THR A 130 29.71 10.27 11.51
N ASP A 131 30.20 10.81 12.62
CA ASP A 131 31.12 10.10 13.53
C ASP A 131 30.59 8.74 14.04
N SER A 132 29.27 8.52 13.96
CA SER A 132 28.59 7.30 14.35
C SER A 132 28.42 6.24 13.24
N TRP A 133 28.66 6.60 11.97
CA TRP A 133 28.41 5.71 10.83
C TRP A 133 29.74 5.15 10.28
N LYS A 134 30.02 3.88 10.59
CA LYS A 134 31.26 3.20 10.17
C LYS A 134 31.23 2.75 8.71
N GLU A 135 30.04 2.43 8.20
CA GLU A 135 29.81 1.93 6.85
C GLU A 135 28.73 2.78 6.17
N VAL A 136 28.99 3.15 4.92
CA VAL A 136 28.06 3.88 4.06
C VAL A 136 27.62 2.92 2.96
N ALA A 137 26.35 2.97 2.57
CA ALA A 137 25.85 2.20 1.45
C ALA A 137 26.69 2.46 0.19
N LYS A 138 27.18 1.39 -0.45
CA LYS A 138 28.00 1.46 -1.66
C LYS A 138 27.20 1.74 -2.93
N HIS A 139 25.87 1.57 -2.88
CA HIS A 139 25.00 1.79 -4.02
C HIS A 139 24.69 3.29 -4.18
N PRO A 140 24.49 3.77 -5.43
CA PRO A 140 24.02 5.12 -5.68
C PRO A 140 22.63 5.33 -5.06
N SER A 141 22.27 6.59 -4.81
CA SER A 141 20.89 6.93 -4.47
C SER A 141 19.99 6.69 -5.68
N ILE A 142 18.74 6.30 -5.43
CA ILE A 142 17.69 6.20 -6.47
C ILE A 142 17.41 7.56 -7.15
N TRP A 143 17.80 8.66 -6.52
CA TRP A 143 17.69 10.02 -7.07
C TRP A 143 19.01 10.53 -7.67
N SER A 144 20.04 9.70 -7.72
CA SER A 144 21.25 10.03 -8.48
C SER A 144 20.92 10.12 -9.96
N LYS A 145 21.55 11.06 -10.67
CA LYS A 145 21.43 11.15 -12.15
C LYS A 145 21.96 9.90 -12.84
N ASP A 146 22.90 9.22 -12.20
CA ASP A 146 23.52 7.99 -12.69
C ASP A 146 22.77 6.73 -12.22
N PHE A 147 21.60 6.87 -11.58
CA PHE A 147 20.81 5.70 -11.18
C PHE A 147 20.25 4.97 -12.41
N SER A 148 20.61 3.70 -12.53
CA SER A 148 20.05 2.77 -13.52
C SER A 148 19.21 1.71 -12.82
N LEU A 149 18.08 1.36 -13.44
CA LEU A 149 17.17 0.37 -12.91
C LEU A 149 17.75 -1.04 -13.14
N HIS A 150 18.07 -1.76 -12.07
CA HIS A 150 18.62 -3.12 -12.14
C HIS A 150 17.60 -4.18 -11.71
N LEU A 151 16.39 -4.16 -12.27
CA LEU A 151 15.31 -5.08 -11.83
C LEU A 151 15.62 -6.57 -12.06
N ASP A 152 16.49 -6.89 -13.02
CA ASP A 152 16.82 -8.27 -13.40
C ASP A 152 18.12 -8.79 -12.76
N ASP A 153 18.87 -7.93 -12.07
CA ASP A 153 20.11 -8.32 -11.40
C ASP A 153 19.80 -8.66 -9.93
N PRO A 154 20.05 -9.90 -9.46
CA PRO A 154 19.82 -10.25 -8.06
C PRO A 154 20.75 -9.49 -7.10
N CYS A 155 21.92 -9.01 -7.56
CA CYS A 155 22.94 -8.35 -6.75
C CYS A 155 23.74 -7.28 -7.53
N PRO A 156 23.13 -6.17 -7.99
CA PRO A 156 23.77 -5.18 -8.87
C PRO A 156 24.89 -4.35 -8.21
N TRP A 157 25.11 -4.50 -6.90
CA TRP A 157 25.98 -3.63 -6.11
C TRP A 157 27.06 -4.37 -5.30
N GLN A 158 27.54 -5.55 -5.76
CA GLN A 158 28.61 -6.32 -5.09
C GLN A 158 29.98 -5.64 -5.14
#